data_AF-A0A3A3H8N4-F1
#
_entry.id   AF-A0A3A3H8N4-F1
#
_cell.length_a   1.000
_cell.length_b   1.000
_cell.length_c   1.000
_cell.angle_alpha   90.00
_cell.angle_beta   90.00
_cell.angle_gamma   90.00
#
_symmetry.space_group_name_H-M   'P 1'
#
loop_
_entity.id
_entity.type
_entity.pdbx_description
1 polymer ?
#
loop_
_entity_poly.entity_id
_entity_poly.type
_entity_poly.pdbx_seq_one_letter_code
_entity_poly.pdbx_strand_id
1 'polypeptide(L)'
;MGYSGVRLLLLCCAASLLGITASCAKPNPIEPPSPTSTALLDGSHIDSRGSRLIPLRVAAHELGLRMEDRDQVVRIGYTDVIYELYPGRPEALASGQPVTLPQAPVRLKGAPFATVESLSQLFQAPVQWNPERQTIDIGAIRNAGQTPPDGSARGLRMAGTGVDAQTLIQYAKSFLGVPYQFGAASYEESKKFDCSSFTQHVFAHYDIQLPRLARDQAKQGSAVTRDKLMPGDLIFFTVPGRFENDRIPGHVGIYIGDGKFIHTWGDPGVQISDADGGHWGSVRLSMRRVI
;
A
#
# COMPACT_ATOMS: atom_id res chain seq x y z
N MET A 1 33.48 -25.71 -77.73
CA MET A 1 34.30 -24.82 -78.59
C MET A 1 34.70 -23.60 -77.77
N GLY A 2 36.01 -23.32 -77.64
CA GLY A 2 36.63 -22.10 -77.07
C GLY A 2 36.75 -22.06 -75.53
N TYR A 3 37.90 -22.34 -74.88
CA TYR A 3 39.07 -21.46 -74.56
C TYR A 3 38.67 -20.14 -73.87
N SER A 4 39.22 -19.62 -72.76
CA SER A 4 40.53 -19.64 -72.06
C SER A 4 40.27 -18.98 -70.67
N GLY A 5 40.92 -19.21 -69.53
CA GLY A 5 42.36 -19.13 -69.27
C GLY A 5 42.73 -17.86 -68.46
N VAL A 6 43.11 -18.07 -67.19
CA VAL A 6 44.23 -17.41 -66.44
C VAL A 6 44.05 -16.02 -65.74
N ARG A 7 44.24 -16.11 -64.41
CA ARG A 7 44.88 -15.25 -63.38
C ARG A 7 45.77 -14.04 -63.77
N LEU A 8 45.94 -13.16 -62.76
CA LEU A 8 47.10 -12.28 -62.43
C LEU A 8 47.09 -10.91 -63.16
N LEU A 9 47.39 -9.72 -62.61
CA LEU A 9 48.36 -9.18 -61.64
C LEU A 9 47.81 -7.78 -61.18
N LEU A 10 47.87 -7.36 -59.90
CA LEU A 10 48.94 -6.61 -59.20
C LEU A 10 48.89 -5.05 -59.30
N LEU A 11 48.98 -4.43 -58.11
CA LEU A 11 49.58 -3.13 -57.74
C LEU A 11 48.95 -1.79 -58.20
N CYS A 12 48.56 -0.94 -57.23
CA CYS A 12 49.37 0.23 -56.87
C CYS A 12 48.92 0.91 -55.55
N CYS A 13 49.90 1.42 -54.82
CA CYS A 13 49.82 2.17 -53.56
C CYS A 13 49.11 3.52 -53.70
N ALA A 14 48.44 3.95 -52.63
CA ALA A 14 48.62 5.29 -52.06
C ALA A 14 48.09 5.32 -50.63
N ALA A 15 49.01 5.46 -49.68
CA ALA A 15 48.71 5.84 -48.31
C ALA A 15 48.38 7.33 -48.27
N SER A 16 47.26 7.68 -47.64
CA SER A 16 47.03 9.02 -47.13
C SER A 16 46.51 8.88 -45.70
N LEU A 17 47.39 9.24 -44.76
CA LEU A 17 47.08 9.43 -43.36
C LEU A 17 45.99 10.49 -43.21
N LEU A 18 44.85 10.09 -42.67
CA LEU A 18 44.02 10.95 -41.83
C LEU A 18 43.52 10.07 -40.70
N GLY A 19 44.06 10.33 -39.51
CA GLY A 19 43.66 9.65 -38.28
C GLY A 19 42.20 9.94 -38.00
N ILE A 20 41.36 8.91 -38.12
CA ILE A 20 40.05 8.87 -37.49
C ILE A 20 40.08 7.64 -36.60
N THR A 21 40.32 7.86 -35.32
CA THR A 21 40.02 6.86 -34.29
C THR A 21 38.52 6.60 -34.35
N ALA A 22 38.12 5.48 -34.94
CA ALA A 22 36.78 4.94 -34.78
C ALA A 22 36.64 4.49 -33.31
N SER A 23 36.20 5.42 -32.47
CA SER A 23 35.70 5.10 -31.14
C SER A 23 34.41 4.29 -31.31
N CYS A 24 34.47 2.98 -31.00
CA CYS A 24 33.27 2.20 -30.73
C CYS A 24 32.55 2.83 -29.53
N ALA A 25 31.63 3.75 -29.78
CA ALA A 25 30.69 4.21 -28.79
C ALA A 25 29.80 3.02 -28.42
N LYS A 26 29.89 2.59 -27.16
CA LYS A 26 28.93 1.67 -26.55
C LYS A 26 27.53 2.26 -26.75
N PRO A 27 26.49 1.45 -27.00
CA PRO A 27 25.12 1.95 -26.96
C PRO A 27 24.90 2.59 -25.59
N ASN A 28 24.42 3.84 -25.60
CA ASN A 28 24.10 4.56 -24.37
C ASN A 28 23.15 3.69 -23.52
N PRO A 29 23.34 3.61 -22.20
CA PRO A 29 22.31 3.08 -21.32
C PRO A 29 21.01 3.82 -21.62
N ILE A 30 19.92 3.08 -21.84
CA ILE A 30 18.59 3.67 -21.84
C ILE A 30 18.39 4.22 -20.44
N GLU A 31 18.60 5.52 -20.30
CA GLU A 31 18.30 6.26 -19.09
C GLU A 31 16.79 6.13 -18.84
N PRO A 32 16.35 5.73 -17.63
CA PRO A 32 14.93 5.73 -17.32
C PRO A 32 14.39 7.14 -17.59
N PRO A 33 13.19 7.29 -18.19
CA PRO A 33 12.69 8.59 -18.56
C PRO A 33 12.73 9.50 -17.34
N SER A 34 13.52 10.57 -17.43
CA SER A 34 13.44 11.67 -16.47
C SER A 34 11.99 12.13 -16.41
N PRO A 35 11.44 12.46 -15.22
CA PRO A 35 10.05 12.86 -15.09
C PRO A 35 9.85 14.16 -15.87
N THR A 36 9.40 14.00 -17.11
CA THR A 36 8.98 15.11 -17.94
C THR A 36 7.65 15.56 -17.36
N SER A 37 7.75 16.61 -16.55
CA SER A 37 6.66 17.49 -16.18
C SER A 37 5.86 17.87 -17.43
N THR A 38 4.69 17.28 -17.60
CA THR A 38 3.56 17.93 -18.28
C THR A 38 2.22 17.32 -17.83
N ALA A 39 1.93 17.47 -16.54
CA ALA A 39 0.60 17.78 -16.06
C ALA A 39 0.78 18.48 -14.72
N LEU A 40 0.95 19.81 -14.80
CA LEU A 40 0.90 20.68 -13.63
C LEU A 40 -0.31 20.29 -12.77
N LEU A 41 -0.02 19.96 -11.51
CA LEU A 41 -0.95 19.80 -10.41
C LEU A 41 -1.88 21.03 -10.40
N ASP A 42 -3.18 20.85 -10.67
CA ASP A 42 -4.16 21.89 -10.37
C ASP A 42 -4.15 22.04 -8.84
N GLY A 43 -3.54 23.13 -8.34
CA GLY A 43 -3.16 23.29 -6.95
C GLY A 43 -4.34 23.37 -5.98
N SER A 44 -4.04 23.61 -4.70
CA SER A 44 -5.10 23.93 -3.74
C SER A 44 -5.78 25.24 -4.15
N HIS A 45 -7.12 25.26 -4.16
CA HIS A 45 -7.89 26.47 -4.45
C HIS A 45 -8.38 27.10 -3.14
N ILE A 46 -8.60 28.41 -3.13
CA ILE A 46 -9.30 29.08 -2.02
C ILE A 46 -10.70 29.39 -2.53
N ASP A 47 -11.72 28.95 -1.80
CA ASP A 47 -13.11 29.27 -2.13
C ASP A 47 -13.49 30.70 -1.69
N SER A 48 -14.70 31.14 -2.04
CA SER A 48 -15.20 32.47 -1.67
C SER A 48 -15.36 32.68 -0.15
N ARG A 49 -15.24 31.62 0.65
CA ARG A 49 -15.30 31.64 2.12
C ARG A 49 -13.92 31.61 2.76
N GLY A 50 -12.85 31.58 1.96
CA GLY A 50 -11.47 31.51 2.45
C GLY A 50 -11.00 30.09 2.78
N SER A 51 -11.83 29.06 2.55
CA SER A 51 -11.48 27.68 2.83
C SER A 51 -10.59 27.10 1.73
N ARG A 52 -9.56 26.35 2.14
CA ARG A 52 -8.63 25.73 1.20
C ARG A 52 -9.16 24.39 0.71
N LEU A 53 -9.43 24.32 -0.59
CA LEU A 53 -9.85 23.15 -1.34
C LEU A 53 -8.65 22.38 -1.85
N ILE A 54 -8.57 21.11 -1.47
CA ILE A 54 -7.52 20.16 -1.83
C ILE A 54 -8.06 19.19 -2.87
N PRO A 55 -7.32 18.93 -3.97
CA PRO A 55 -7.71 17.89 -4.92
C PRO A 55 -7.77 16.53 -4.22
N LEU A 56 -8.88 15.81 -4.36
CA LEU A 56 -9.03 14.50 -3.70
C LEU A 56 -7.98 13.49 -4.17
N ARG A 57 -7.46 13.63 -5.40
CA ARG A 57 -6.36 12.78 -5.90
C ARG A 57 -5.08 12.94 -5.07
N VAL A 58 -4.79 14.16 -4.59
CA VAL A 58 -3.61 14.44 -3.77
C VAL A 58 -3.82 13.80 -2.40
N ALA A 59 -5.01 13.95 -1.82
CA ALA A 59 -5.33 13.33 -0.55
C ALA A 59 -5.26 11.79 -0.61
N ALA A 60 -5.78 11.20 -1.69
CA ALA A 60 -5.65 9.77 -1.94
C ALA A 60 -4.18 9.34 -2.07
N HIS A 61 -3.39 10.09 -2.85
CA HIS A 61 -1.97 9.83 -3.05
C HIS A 61 -1.17 9.84 -1.73
N GLU A 62 -1.36 10.86 -0.88
CA GLU A 62 -0.67 10.96 0.41
C GLU A 62 -1.02 9.82 1.38
N LEU A 63 -2.22 9.25 1.25
CA LEU A 63 -2.63 8.06 2.00
C LEU A 63 -2.15 6.74 1.36
N GLY A 64 -1.52 6.79 0.19
CA GLY A 64 -1.16 5.61 -0.60
C GLY A 64 -2.39 4.87 -1.16
N LEU A 65 -3.48 5.61 -1.42
CA LEU A 65 -4.76 5.10 -1.91
C LEU A 65 -4.96 5.48 -3.39
N ARG A 66 -5.65 4.61 -4.12
CA ARG A 66 -6.17 4.89 -5.45
C ARG A 66 -7.48 5.66 -5.34
N MET A 67 -7.79 6.44 -6.37
CA MET A 67 -9.05 7.14 -6.49
C MET A 67 -9.72 6.77 -7.81
N GLU A 68 -10.98 6.37 -7.73
CA GLU A 68 -11.90 6.27 -8.86
C GLU A 68 -12.84 7.48 -8.79
N ASP A 69 -12.88 8.25 -9.87
CA ASP A 69 -13.72 9.44 -9.99
C ASP A 69 -14.83 9.19 -11.02
N ARG A 70 -16.09 9.20 -10.58
CA ARG A 70 -17.28 9.19 -11.44
C ARG A 70 -18.12 10.40 -11.14
N ASP A 71 -18.87 10.92 -12.11
CA ASP A 71 -19.59 12.20 -12.03
C ASP A 71 -20.26 12.50 -10.67
N GLN A 72 -20.95 11.51 -10.09
CA GLN A 72 -21.69 11.65 -8.83
C GLN A 72 -20.99 11.12 -7.58
N VAL A 73 -19.88 10.39 -7.73
CA VAL A 73 -19.23 9.69 -6.62
C VAL A 73 -17.73 9.57 -6.82
N VAL A 74 -16.98 9.87 -5.76
CA VAL A 74 -15.53 9.69 -5.70
C VAL A 74 -15.25 8.60 -4.68
N ARG A 75 -14.50 7.59 -5.12
CA ARG A 75 -14.16 6.41 -4.33
C ARG A 75 -12.67 6.37 -4.13
N ILE A 76 -12.21 6.35 -2.89
CA ILE A 76 -10.79 6.34 -2.56
C ILE A 76 -10.48 5.07 -1.78
N GLY A 77 -9.50 4.28 -2.21
CA GLY A 77 -9.14 3.02 -1.58
C GLY A 77 -8.02 2.25 -2.28
N TYR A 78 -7.65 1.05 -1.82
CA TYR A 78 -6.51 0.31 -2.42
C TYR A 78 -6.94 -0.60 -3.59
N THR A 79 -7.90 -1.49 -3.32
CA THR A 79 -8.59 -2.39 -4.27
C THR A 79 -10.10 -2.28 -4.13
N ASP A 80 -10.57 -2.02 -2.90
CA ASP A 80 -11.95 -1.70 -2.53
C ASP A 80 -12.05 -0.27 -1.99
N VAL A 81 -13.26 0.30 -2.01
CA VAL A 81 -13.55 1.69 -1.59
C VAL A 81 -13.42 1.84 -0.07
N ILE A 82 -12.55 2.73 0.40
CA ILE A 82 -12.38 3.10 1.82
C ILE A 82 -13.19 4.34 2.13
N TYR A 83 -13.08 5.34 1.27
CA TYR A 83 -13.81 6.58 1.38
C TYR A 83 -14.72 6.72 0.17
N GLU A 84 -15.98 7.03 0.43
CA GLU A 84 -16.94 7.38 -0.63
C GLU A 84 -17.41 8.80 -0.37
N LEU A 85 -17.15 9.68 -1.32
CA LEU A 85 -17.51 11.08 -1.26
C LEU A 85 -18.48 11.39 -2.40
N TYR A 86 -19.45 12.24 -2.13
CA TYR A 86 -20.48 12.62 -3.10
C TYR A 86 -20.36 14.12 -3.37
N PRO A 87 -19.75 14.55 -4.49
CA PRO A 87 -19.67 15.97 -4.80
C PRO A 87 -21.04 16.66 -4.78
N GLY A 88 -21.13 17.79 -4.08
CA GLY A 88 -22.37 18.52 -3.83
C GLY A 88 -23.15 18.08 -2.60
N ARG A 89 -22.69 17.05 -1.87
CA ARG A 89 -23.34 16.51 -0.67
C ARG A 89 -22.35 16.42 0.51
N PRO A 90 -22.74 16.81 1.73
CA PRO A 90 -21.88 16.70 2.90
C PRO A 90 -21.78 15.27 3.42
N GLU A 91 -22.68 14.37 3.04
CA GLU A 91 -22.60 12.96 3.41
C GLU A 91 -21.41 12.29 2.73
N ALA A 92 -20.70 11.44 3.47
CA ALA A 92 -19.63 10.60 2.99
C ALA A 92 -19.63 9.27 3.75
N LEU A 93 -18.87 8.30 3.25
CA LEU A 93 -18.55 7.08 3.96
C LEU A 93 -17.05 7.06 4.26
N ALA A 94 -16.68 6.70 5.50
CA ALA A 94 -15.32 6.40 5.89
C ALA A 94 -15.29 4.98 6.47
N SER A 95 -14.58 4.07 5.80
CA SER A 95 -14.54 2.64 6.13
C SER A 95 -15.95 2.03 6.28
N GLY A 96 -16.87 2.46 5.42
CA GLY A 96 -18.28 2.04 5.42
C GLY A 96 -19.17 2.68 6.49
N GLN A 97 -18.62 3.53 7.38
CA GLN A 97 -19.39 4.28 8.36
C GLN A 97 -19.83 5.64 7.78
N PRO A 98 -21.09 6.05 7.97
CA PRO A 98 -21.54 7.39 7.59
C PRO A 98 -20.78 8.47 8.34
N VAL A 99 -20.29 9.47 7.61
CA VAL A 99 -19.65 10.67 8.15
C VAL A 99 -20.26 11.88 7.48
N THR A 100 -20.57 12.91 8.28
CA THR A 100 -21.02 14.20 7.76
C THR A 100 -19.85 15.17 7.72
N LEU A 101 -19.55 15.69 6.54
CA LEU A 101 -18.46 16.63 6.29
C LEU A 101 -18.91 18.07 6.61
N PRO A 102 -18.05 18.90 7.21
CA PRO A 102 -18.33 20.33 7.43
C PRO A 102 -18.65 21.09 6.14
N GLN A 103 -18.04 20.67 5.02
CA GLN A 103 -18.33 21.19 3.69
C GLN A 103 -18.41 20.05 2.69
N ALA A 104 -19.44 20.07 1.86
CA ALA A 104 -19.59 19.14 0.75
C ALA A 104 -18.37 19.23 -0.19
N PRO A 105 -17.83 18.09 -0.67
CA PRO A 105 -16.86 18.08 -1.74
C PRO A 105 -17.44 18.78 -2.97
N VAL A 106 -16.60 19.47 -3.74
CA VAL A 106 -17.02 20.24 -4.92
C VAL A 106 -16.26 19.78 -6.15
N ARG A 107 -16.86 19.94 -7.34
CA ARG A 107 -16.14 19.79 -8.60
C ARG A 107 -15.71 21.14 -9.12
N LEU A 108 -14.41 21.32 -9.38
CA LEU A 108 -13.86 22.48 -10.08
C LEU A 108 -13.22 21.98 -11.38
N LYS A 109 -13.65 22.53 -12.53
CA LYS A 109 -13.16 22.13 -13.86
C LYS A 109 -13.20 20.60 -14.09
N GLY A 110 -14.20 19.93 -13.53
CA GLY A 110 -14.37 18.47 -13.63
C GLY A 110 -13.67 17.65 -12.54
N ALA A 111 -12.63 18.18 -11.89
CA ALA A 111 -11.91 17.46 -10.84
C ALA A 111 -12.55 17.66 -9.44
N PRO A 112 -12.55 16.64 -8.57
CA PRO A 112 -13.16 16.73 -7.25
C PRO A 112 -12.19 17.25 -6.19
N PHE A 113 -12.70 18.13 -5.34
CA PHE A 113 -11.96 18.78 -4.25
C PHE A 113 -12.75 18.68 -2.94
N ALA A 114 -12.05 18.67 -1.82
CA ALA A 114 -12.63 18.84 -0.50
C ALA A 114 -11.80 19.80 0.34
N THR A 115 -12.40 20.42 1.35
CA THR A 115 -11.63 21.29 2.25
C THR A 115 -10.70 20.50 3.15
N VAL A 116 -9.64 21.16 3.64
CA VAL A 116 -8.76 20.60 4.67
C VAL A 116 -9.55 20.11 5.89
N GLU A 117 -10.55 20.88 6.35
CA GLU A 117 -11.40 20.46 7.48
C GLU A 117 -12.22 19.21 7.15
N SER A 118 -12.79 19.14 5.95
CA SER A 118 -13.57 17.99 5.52
C SER A 118 -12.71 16.75 5.34
N LEU A 119 -11.49 16.89 4.83
CA LEU A 119 -10.52 15.80 4.79
C LEU A 119 -10.09 15.38 6.20
N SER A 120 -9.90 16.33 7.11
CA SER A 120 -9.59 16.03 8.51
C SER A 120 -10.69 15.24 9.20
N GLN A 121 -11.95 15.61 8.96
CA GLN A 121 -13.12 14.89 9.45
C GLN A 121 -13.23 13.49 8.81
N LEU A 122 -13.06 13.40 7.49
CA LEU A 122 -13.16 12.15 6.74
C LEU A 122 -12.09 11.14 7.16
N PHE A 123 -10.86 11.61 7.33
CA PHE A 123 -9.73 10.77 7.73
C PHE A 123 -9.62 10.60 9.24
N GLN A 124 -10.45 11.31 10.02
CA GLN A 124 -10.35 11.34 11.50
C GLN A 124 -8.91 11.65 11.96
N ALA A 125 -8.25 12.56 11.24
CA ALA A 125 -6.83 12.88 11.40
C ALA A 125 -6.63 14.38 11.19
N PRO A 126 -5.72 15.04 11.92
CA PRO A 126 -5.35 16.41 11.57
C PRO A 126 -4.80 16.45 10.14
N VAL A 127 -5.38 17.27 9.28
CA VAL A 127 -4.86 17.50 7.92
C VAL A 127 -4.40 18.95 7.85
N GLN A 128 -3.21 19.17 7.32
CA GLN A 128 -2.66 20.51 7.11
C GLN A 128 -2.15 20.63 5.68
N TRP A 129 -2.27 21.82 5.09
CA TRP A 129 -1.69 22.09 3.78
C TRP A 129 -0.21 22.46 3.93
N ASN A 130 0.63 21.80 3.14
CA ASN A 130 2.05 22.12 3.04
C ASN A 130 2.28 22.99 1.78
N PRO A 131 2.50 24.32 1.94
CA PRO A 131 2.66 25.22 0.80
C PRO A 131 3.96 25.01 0.03
N GLU A 132 5.01 24.50 0.68
CA GLU A 132 6.32 24.28 0.05
C GLU A 132 6.29 23.08 -0.90
N ARG A 133 5.57 22.03 -0.52
CA ARG A 133 5.46 20.77 -1.29
C ARG A 133 4.23 20.70 -2.17
N GLN A 134 3.29 21.62 -1.98
CA GLN A 134 1.95 21.57 -2.59
C GLN A 134 1.22 20.25 -2.29
N THR A 135 1.40 19.70 -1.09
CA THR A 135 0.77 18.47 -0.60
C THR A 135 0.01 18.72 0.69
N ILE A 136 -0.59 17.67 1.26
CA ILE A 136 -1.13 17.72 2.62
C ILE A 136 -0.27 16.88 3.56
N ASP A 137 -0.05 17.41 4.76
CA ASP A 137 0.51 16.66 5.88
C ASP A 137 -0.67 16.08 6.68
N ILE A 138 -0.75 14.74 6.73
CA ILE A 138 -1.79 14.02 7.45
C ILE A 138 -1.18 13.51 8.75
N GLY A 139 -1.68 14.00 9.88
CA GLY A 139 -1.32 13.54 11.21
C GLY A 139 -1.74 12.08 11.43
N ALA A 140 -1.45 11.55 12.62
CA ALA A 140 -1.88 10.20 12.97
C ALA A 140 -3.41 10.07 12.83
N ILE A 141 -3.84 9.16 11.94
CA ILE A 141 -5.25 8.81 11.74
C ILE A 141 -5.76 8.18 13.02
N ARG A 142 -6.61 8.91 13.76
CA ARG A 142 -7.28 8.39 14.95
C ARG A 142 -8.45 7.56 14.47
N ASN A 143 -8.29 6.23 14.44
CA ASN A 143 -9.45 5.37 14.36
C ASN A 143 -10.35 5.65 15.57
N ALA A 144 -11.67 5.83 15.34
CA ALA A 144 -12.66 5.65 16.39
C ALA A 144 -12.35 4.35 17.15
N GLY A 145 -11.89 4.49 18.40
CA GLY A 145 -11.40 3.38 19.22
C GLY A 145 -10.05 3.57 19.93
N GLN A 146 -9.39 4.73 19.85
CA GLN A 146 -8.22 5.03 20.69
C GLN A 146 -8.51 6.15 21.69
N THR A 147 -8.85 5.78 22.92
CA THR A 147 -8.53 6.62 24.08
C THR A 147 -7.00 6.61 24.26
N PRO A 148 -6.35 7.77 24.40
CA PRO A 148 -4.91 7.80 24.64
C PRO A 148 -4.63 7.37 26.09
N PRO A 149 -3.70 6.43 26.36
CA PRO A 149 -3.05 6.40 27.64
C PRO A 149 -2.08 7.57 27.70
N ASP A 150 -2.27 8.38 28.73
CA ASP A 150 -1.43 9.49 29.10
C ASP A 150 0.04 9.08 29.23
N GLY A 151 0.92 10.05 29.03
CA GLY A 151 2.34 9.87 28.81
C GLY A 151 3.07 9.03 29.87
N SER A 152 3.73 7.97 29.41
CA SER A 152 5.04 7.59 29.92
C SER A 152 5.77 6.78 28.86
N ALA A 153 6.69 7.45 28.17
CA ALA A 153 7.74 6.79 27.42
C ALA A 153 8.61 5.98 28.39
N ARG A 154 8.25 4.71 28.58
CA ARG A 154 9.19 3.68 29.02
C ARG A 154 9.35 2.71 27.86
N GLY A 155 10.55 2.70 27.28
CA GLY A 155 10.94 1.67 26.34
C GLY A 155 10.76 0.30 26.98
N LEU A 156 9.67 -0.37 26.63
CA LEU A 156 9.44 -1.75 27.00
C LEU A 156 10.30 -2.60 26.08
N ARG A 157 11.42 -3.04 26.64
CA ARG A 157 12.09 -4.26 26.22
C ARG A 157 11.02 -5.35 26.17
N MET A 158 10.67 -5.84 24.99
CA MET A 158 9.88 -7.06 24.84
C MET A 158 10.74 -8.23 25.30
N ALA A 159 10.61 -8.56 26.58
CA ALA A 159 10.82 -9.92 27.04
C ALA A 159 9.64 -10.75 26.50
N GLY A 160 9.93 -11.86 25.83
CA GLY A 160 8.92 -12.72 25.21
C GLY A 160 7.81 -13.06 26.20
N THR A 161 6.60 -12.59 25.90
CA THR A 161 5.39 -13.10 26.50
C THR A 161 5.27 -14.54 26.00
N GLY A 162 5.26 -15.52 26.92
CA GLY A 162 5.16 -16.95 26.62
C GLY A 162 3.81 -17.35 26.04
N VAL A 163 3.39 -16.70 24.95
CA VAL A 163 2.20 -17.05 24.18
C VAL A 163 2.52 -18.35 23.46
N ASP A 164 1.81 -19.40 23.82
CA ASP A 164 1.88 -20.66 23.11
C ASP A 164 1.27 -20.49 21.71
N ALA A 165 2.12 -20.56 20.69
CA ALA A 165 1.73 -20.40 19.28
C ALA A 165 0.57 -21.32 18.89
N GLN A 166 0.47 -22.51 19.50
CA GLN A 166 -0.56 -23.49 19.22
C GLN A 166 -1.93 -22.98 19.68
N THR A 167 -2.00 -22.35 20.85
CA THR A 167 -3.24 -21.73 21.33
C THR A 167 -3.66 -20.57 20.44
N LEU A 168 -2.72 -19.70 20.06
CA LEU A 168 -2.97 -18.57 19.16
C LEU A 168 -3.52 -19.05 17.81
N ILE A 169 -2.93 -20.11 17.25
CA ILE A 169 -3.38 -20.69 15.98
C ILE A 169 -4.77 -21.34 16.13
N GLN A 170 -5.06 -22.00 17.25
CA GLN A 170 -6.39 -22.56 17.50
C GLN A 170 -7.44 -21.44 17.59
N TYR A 171 -7.13 -20.35 18.28
CA TYR A 171 -7.99 -19.17 18.33
C TYR A 171 -8.18 -18.54 16.94
N ALA A 172 -7.11 -18.39 16.16
CA ALA A 172 -7.21 -17.92 14.77
C ALA A 172 -8.15 -18.81 13.93
N LYS A 173 -8.06 -20.14 14.10
CA LYS A 173 -8.89 -21.11 13.38
C LYS A 173 -10.37 -21.07 13.78
N SER A 174 -10.73 -20.58 14.97
CA SER A 174 -12.16 -20.46 15.33
C SER A 174 -12.92 -19.45 14.46
N PHE A 175 -12.21 -18.63 13.70
CA PHE A 175 -12.78 -17.65 12.77
C PHE A 175 -12.86 -18.13 11.33
N LEU A 176 -12.51 -19.39 11.02
CA LEU A 176 -12.61 -19.91 9.65
C LEU A 176 -14.01 -19.69 9.07
N GLY A 177 -14.07 -19.14 7.85
CA GLY A 177 -15.31 -18.77 7.18
C GLY A 177 -15.93 -17.43 7.61
N VAL A 178 -15.35 -16.71 8.59
CA VAL A 178 -15.78 -15.35 8.88
C VAL A 178 -15.55 -14.49 7.62
N PRO A 179 -16.58 -13.80 7.10
CA PRO A 179 -16.46 -13.12 5.81
C PRO A 179 -15.41 -12.03 5.81
N TYR A 180 -14.73 -11.90 4.67
CA TYR A 180 -13.85 -10.78 4.42
C TYR A 180 -14.65 -9.49 4.21
N GLN A 181 -14.19 -8.40 4.83
CA GLN A 181 -14.59 -7.03 4.48
C GLN A 181 -13.36 -6.14 4.54
N PHE A 182 -13.00 -5.55 3.39
CA PHE A 182 -11.92 -4.57 3.33
C PHE A 182 -12.18 -3.42 4.31
N GLY A 183 -11.17 -3.04 5.08
CA GLY A 183 -11.31 -1.92 6.02
C GLY A 183 -12.29 -2.23 7.15
N ALA A 184 -12.56 -3.51 7.42
CA ALA A 184 -13.45 -3.92 8.51
C ALA A 184 -13.13 -3.14 9.79
N ALA A 185 -14.18 -2.69 10.47
CA ALA A 185 -14.11 -2.19 11.83
C ALA A 185 -13.67 -3.33 12.78
N SER A 186 -13.78 -3.11 14.09
CA SER A 186 -13.57 -4.19 15.05
C SER A 186 -14.46 -5.41 14.70
N TYR A 187 -14.00 -6.61 15.07
CA TYR A 187 -14.82 -7.82 14.87
C TYR A 187 -16.12 -7.75 15.67
N GLU A 188 -16.06 -7.09 16.82
CA GLU A 188 -17.17 -6.81 17.71
C GLU A 188 -18.29 -6.07 16.97
N GLU A 189 -17.94 -5.04 16.20
CA GLU A 189 -18.86 -4.21 15.42
C GLU A 189 -19.30 -4.85 14.10
N SER A 190 -18.36 -5.38 13.32
CA SER A 190 -18.62 -5.75 11.93
C SER A 190 -18.93 -7.23 11.72
N LYS A 191 -18.52 -8.10 12.66
CA LYS A 191 -18.52 -9.57 12.53
C LYS A 191 -17.79 -10.07 11.27
N LYS A 192 -16.82 -9.28 10.79
CA LYS A 192 -16.05 -9.52 9.57
C LYS A 192 -14.61 -9.08 9.77
N PHE A 193 -13.73 -9.45 8.84
CA PHE A 193 -12.31 -9.08 8.91
C PHE A 193 -11.74 -8.61 7.58
N ASP A 194 -10.73 -7.72 7.62
CA ASP A 194 -9.67 -7.71 6.60
C ASP A 194 -8.41 -8.37 7.13
N CYS A 195 -7.40 -8.53 6.27
CA CYS A 195 -6.18 -9.27 6.60
C CYS A 195 -5.50 -8.76 7.87
N SER A 196 -5.42 -7.44 8.02
CA SER A 196 -4.75 -6.77 9.15
C SER A 196 -5.63 -6.63 10.38
N SER A 197 -6.96 -6.48 10.24
CA SER A 197 -7.86 -6.48 11.40
C SER A 197 -8.03 -7.89 11.98
N PHE A 198 -7.96 -8.94 11.15
CA PHE A 198 -7.92 -10.33 11.61
C PHE A 198 -6.71 -10.61 12.48
N THR A 199 -5.51 -10.30 11.98
CA THR A 199 -4.27 -10.48 12.76
C THR A 199 -4.27 -9.60 13.99
N GLN A 200 -4.70 -8.34 13.90
CA GLN A 200 -4.84 -7.47 15.06
C GLN A 200 -5.75 -8.08 16.13
N HIS A 201 -6.92 -8.60 15.75
CA HIS A 201 -7.87 -9.21 16.68
C HIS A 201 -7.31 -10.47 17.35
N VAL A 202 -6.71 -11.38 16.55
CA VAL A 202 -6.11 -12.61 17.07
C VAL A 202 -5.01 -12.31 18.08
N PHE A 203 -4.11 -11.39 17.78
CA PHE A 203 -2.99 -11.07 18.69
C PHE A 203 -3.43 -10.23 19.89
N ALA A 204 -4.44 -9.37 19.74
CA ALA A 204 -4.99 -8.59 20.86
C ALA A 204 -5.63 -9.48 21.93
N HIS A 205 -6.17 -10.66 21.57
CA HIS A 205 -6.64 -11.66 22.54
C HIS A 205 -5.53 -12.17 23.46
N TYR A 206 -4.27 -12.09 23.04
CA TYR A 206 -3.08 -12.46 23.80
C TYR A 206 -2.28 -11.23 24.26
N ASP A 207 -2.96 -10.08 24.45
CA ASP A 207 -2.39 -8.81 24.90
C ASP A 207 -1.29 -8.21 23.99
N ILE A 208 -1.20 -8.69 22.73
CA ILE A 208 -0.23 -8.18 21.75
C ILE A 208 -0.93 -7.19 20.82
N GLN A 209 -0.64 -5.91 21.02
CA GLN A 209 -1.24 -4.83 20.25
C GLN A 209 -0.52 -4.64 18.91
N LEU A 210 -1.19 -5.03 17.83
CA LEU A 210 -0.71 -4.80 16.47
C LEU A 210 -1.32 -3.52 15.87
N PRO A 211 -0.57 -2.77 15.05
CA PRO A 211 -1.12 -1.67 14.25
C PRO A 211 -2.23 -2.14 13.30
N ARG A 212 -3.12 -1.22 12.91
CA ARG A 212 -4.26 -1.52 12.04
C ARG A 212 -3.87 -1.94 10.62
N LEU A 213 -2.70 -1.54 10.13
CA LEU A 213 -2.28 -1.68 8.73
C LEU A 213 -1.19 -2.74 8.58
N ALA A 214 -1.30 -3.61 7.57
CA ALA A 214 -0.33 -4.68 7.30
C ALA A 214 1.12 -4.16 7.16
N ARG A 215 1.33 -3.03 6.46
CA ARG A 215 2.65 -2.41 6.33
C ARG A 215 3.28 -1.95 7.65
N ASP A 216 2.46 -1.62 8.64
CA ASP A 216 2.93 -1.16 9.95
C ASP A 216 3.09 -2.35 10.91
N GLN A 217 2.26 -3.38 10.77
CA GLN A 217 2.51 -4.69 11.39
C GLN A 217 3.83 -5.30 10.90
N ALA A 218 4.17 -5.12 9.62
CA ALA A 218 5.45 -5.56 9.05
C ALA A 218 6.68 -4.83 9.61
N LYS A 219 6.50 -3.84 10.49
CA LYS A 219 7.57 -3.15 11.22
C LYS A 219 7.66 -3.58 12.69
N GLN A 220 6.73 -4.41 13.17
CA GLN A 220 6.70 -4.88 14.54
C GLN A 220 7.58 -6.11 14.74
N GLY A 221 8.02 -6.30 15.99
CA GLY A 221 8.79 -7.47 16.40
C GLY A 221 10.12 -7.63 15.67
N SER A 222 10.57 -8.88 15.56
CA SER A 222 11.86 -9.23 14.95
C SER A 222 11.68 -9.76 13.52
N ALA A 223 12.61 -9.43 12.62
CA ALA A 223 12.63 -10.02 11.27
C ALA A 223 12.93 -11.52 11.31
N VAL A 224 12.23 -12.30 10.50
CA VAL A 224 12.42 -13.75 10.40
C VAL A 224 12.74 -14.12 8.96
N THR A 225 13.74 -15.00 8.78
CA THR A 225 14.08 -15.60 7.49
C THR A 225 13.27 -16.86 7.26
N ARG A 226 13.14 -17.31 6.00
CA ARG A 226 12.26 -18.44 5.65
C ARG A 226 12.63 -19.74 6.37
N ASP A 227 13.91 -20.00 6.57
CA ASP A 227 14.48 -21.14 7.30
C ASP A 227 14.20 -21.11 8.81
N LYS A 228 13.91 -19.92 9.37
CA LYS A 228 13.62 -19.71 10.80
C LYS A 228 12.13 -19.50 11.08
N LEU A 229 11.29 -19.61 10.06
CA LEU A 229 9.85 -19.38 10.15
C LEU A 229 9.21 -20.43 11.06
N MET A 230 8.51 -19.98 12.09
CA MET A 230 7.85 -20.83 13.09
C MET A 230 6.35 -20.52 13.15
N PRO A 231 5.50 -21.50 13.51
CA PRO A 231 4.07 -21.25 13.73
C PRO A 231 3.86 -20.08 14.68
N GLY A 232 2.91 -19.20 14.35
CA GLY A 232 2.63 -17.95 15.07
C GLY A 232 3.35 -16.72 14.49
N ASP A 233 4.35 -16.89 13.64
CA ASP A 233 4.96 -15.75 12.93
C ASP A 233 3.97 -15.11 11.95
N LEU A 234 4.04 -13.79 11.81
CA LEU A 234 3.32 -13.05 10.78
C LEU A 234 4.07 -13.17 9.45
N ILE A 235 3.33 -13.48 8.38
CA ILE A 235 3.84 -13.54 7.01
C ILE A 235 3.18 -12.45 6.16
N PHE A 236 3.98 -11.71 5.40
CA PHE A 236 3.56 -10.53 4.65
C PHE A 236 3.79 -10.72 3.16
N PHE A 237 2.85 -10.21 2.37
CA PHE A 237 2.85 -10.31 0.92
C PHE A 237 2.62 -8.95 0.27
N THR A 238 3.17 -8.78 -0.93
CA THR A 238 2.83 -7.67 -1.81
C THR A 238 1.49 -7.95 -2.48
N VAL A 239 0.82 -6.89 -2.91
CA VAL A 239 -0.33 -6.98 -3.81
C VAL A 239 0.08 -6.22 -5.07
N PRO A 240 0.46 -6.91 -6.16
CA PRO A 240 1.06 -6.26 -7.32
C PRO A 240 0.26 -5.07 -7.84
N GLY A 241 0.97 -3.97 -8.09
CA GLY A 241 0.39 -2.71 -8.56
C GLY A 241 -0.37 -1.90 -7.51
N ARG A 242 -0.64 -2.43 -6.30
CA ARG A 242 -1.37 -1.73 -5.24
C ARG A 242 -0.65 -0.49 -4.73
N PHE A 243 0.68 -0.51 -4.72
CA PHE A 243 1.52 0.57 -4.23
C PHE A 243 2.48 1.06 -5.33
N GLU A 244 3.25 2.11 -5.03
CA GLU A 244 4.29 2.66 -5.91
C GLU A 244 5.30 1.61 -6.41
N ASN A 245 5.51 0.55 -5.63
CA ASN A 245 6.29 -0.61 -6.01
C ASN A 245 5.83 -1.86 -5.24
N ASP A 246 6.20 -3.01 -5.77
CA ASP A 246 5.80 -4.31 -5.22
C ASP A 246 6.62 -4.74 -3.99
N ARG A 247 7.26 -3.80 -3.26
CA ARG A 247 8.01 -4.07 -2.02
C ARG A 247 7.26 -3.66 -0.75
N ILE A 248 6.06 -3.12 -0.88
CA ILE A 248 5.25 -2.66 0.24
C ILE A 248 4.25 -3.75 0.65
N PRO A 249 4.23 -4.18 1.92
CA PRO A 249 3.27 -5.15 2.41
C PRO A 249 1.82 -4.69 2.24
N GLY A 250 1.07 -5.42 1.42
CA GLY A 250 -0.36 -5.19 1.17
C GLY A 250 -1.25 -6.24 1.83
N HIS A 251 -0.70 -7.41 2.15
CA HIS A 251 -1.45 -8.50 2.76
C HIS A 251 -0.64 -9.13 3.88
N VAL A 252 -1.33 -9.68 4.88
CA VAL A 252 -0.75 -10.32 6.06
C VAL A 252 -1.56 -11.54 6.45
N GLY A 253 -0.89 -12.54 7.01
CA GLY A 253 -1.52 -13.64 7.72
C GLY A 253 -0.59 -14.24 8.78
N ILE A 254 -1.04 -15.30 9.42
CA ILE A 254 -0.33 -15.99 10.51
C ILE A 254 0.16 -17.32 9.98
N TYR A 255 1.47 -17.58 10.02
CA TYR A 255 2.03 -18.86 9.63
C TYR A 255 1.59 -19.95 10.63
N ILE A 256 1.14 -21.09 10.13
CA ILE A 256 0.57 -22.17 10.97
C ILE A 256 1.37 -23.47 10.89
N GLY A 257 2.55 -23.45 10.26
CA GLY A 257 3.35 -24.65 10.00
C GLY A 257 3.11 -25.23 8.60
N ASP A 258 3.95 -26.20 8.22
CA ASP A 258 3.83 -26.99 6.99
C ASP A 258 3.68 -26.17 5.69
N GLY A 259 4.33 -25.00 5.62
CA GLY A 259 4.21 -24.12 4.47
C GLY A 259 2.83 -23.46 4.34
N LYS A 260 2.00 -23.48 5.38
CA LYS A 260 0.64 -22.92 5.37
C LYS A 260 0.51 -21.71 6.26
N PHE A 261 -0.48 -20.89 5.96
CA PHE A 261 -0.83 -19.73 6.76
C PHE A 261 -2.34 -19.52 6.78
N ILE A 262 -2.84 -18.96 7.88
CA ILE A 262 -4.23 -18.51 8.03
C ILE A 262 -4.31 -17.00 7.78
N HIS A 263 -5.28 -16.60 6.98
CA HIS A 263 -5.51 -15.20 6.60
C HIS A 263 -6.97 -15.00 6.23
N THR A 264 -7.37 -13.77 5.88
CA THR A 264 -8.68 -13.51 5.29
C THR A 264 -8.56 -12.80 3.96
N TRP A 265 -9.30 -13.25 2.96
CA TRP A 265 -9.35 -12.65 1.62
C TRP A 265 -10.60 -13.14 0.90
N GLY A 266 -11.34 -12.24 0.25
CA GLY A 266 -12.46 -12.60 -0.64
C GLY A 266 -13.46 -13.58 0.01
N ASP A 267 -14.09 -14.41 -0.82
CA ASP A 267 -14.81 -15.60 -0.35
C ASP A 267 -13.81 -16.77 -0.21
N PRO A 268 -13.89 -17.61 0.85
CA PRO A 268 -14.90 -17.65 1.92
C PRO A 268 -14.58 -16.75 3.13
N GLY A 269 -13.66 -15.80 3.01
CA GLY A 269 -13.21 -14.94 4.09
C GLY A 269 -11.98 -15.50 4.78
N VAL A 270 -12.04 -15.73 6.10
CA VAL A 270 -10.94 -16.36 6.84
C VAL A 270 -10.73 -17.79 6.34
N GLN A 271 -9.52 -18.08 5.89
CA GLN A 271 -9.16 -19.32 5.22
C GLN A 271 -7.68 -19.67 5.43
N ILE A 272 -7.32 -20.91 5.09
CA ILE A 272 -5.96 -21.41 5.13
C ILE A 272 -5.47 -21.60 3.70
N SER A 273 -4.31 -21.02 3.41
CA SER A 273 -3.66 -21.09 2.10
C SER A 273 -2.24 -21.65 2.22
N ASP A 274 -1.72 -22.13 1.09
CA ASP A 274 -0.31 -22.45 0.94
C ASP A 274 0.49 -21.14 0.80
N ALA A 275 1.53 -20.97 1.62
CA ALA A 275 2.39 -19.80 1.66
C ALA A 275 3.60 -19.90 0.72
N ASP A 276 3.96 -21.11 0.29
CA ASP A 276 5.15 -21.39 -0.52
C ASP A 276 4.81 -21.68 -1.99
N GLY A 277 3.62 -22.17 -2.25
CA GLY A 277 3.11 -22.50 -3.56
C GLY A 277 2.22 -21.43 -4.19
N GLY A 278 2.00 -21.57 -5.50
CA GLY A 278 1.01 -20.81 -6.26
C GLY A 278 1.20 -19.29 -6.17
N HIS A 279 0.09 -18.57 -6.12
CA HIS A 279 0.09 -17.10 -6.07
C HIS A 279 0.90 -16.58 -4.88
N TRP A 280 0.62 -17.05 -3.66
CA TRP A 280 1.22 -16.55 -2.42
C TRP A 280 2.73 -16.73 -2.36
N GLY A 281 3.25 -17.85 -2.87
CA GLY A 281 4.70 -18.06 -2.97
C GLY A 281 5.39 -17.00 -3.82
N SER A 282 4.74 -16.53 -4.89
CA SER A 282 5.31 -15.53 -5.83
C SER A 282 5.27 -14.09 -5.31
N VAL A 283 4.37 -13.77 -4.37
CA VAL A 283 4.18 -12.40 -3.85
C VAL A 283 4.63 -12.22 -2.41
N ARG A 284 5.30 -13.20 -1.83
CA ARG A 284 5.79 -13.13 -0.44
C ARG A 284 6.92 -12.09 -0.32
N LEU A 285 6.87 -11.29 0.74
CA LEU A 285 7.82 -10.22 1.00
C LEU A 285 8.68 -10.44 2.24
N SER A 286 8.06 -10.62 3.40
CA SER A 286 8.77 -10.60 4.67
C SER A 286 8.02 -11.36 5.75
N MET A 287 8.71 -11.72 6.83
CA MET A 287 8.12 -12.38 7.99
C MET A 287 8.57 -11.71 9.28
N ARG A 288 7.68 -11.65 10.28
CA ARG A 288 7.93 -11.04 11.59
C ARG A 288 7.51 -11.96 12.73
N ARG A 289 8.33 -12.00 13.77
CA ARG A 289 8.02 -12.66 15.04
C ARG A 289 7.68 -11.62 16.10
N VAL A 290 6.51 -11.77 16.73
CA VAL A 290 5.98 -10.86 17.75
C VAL A 290 5.62 -11.55 19.08
N ILE A 291 5.76 -12.88 19.14
CA ILE A 291 5.66 -13.74 20.33
C ILE A 291 7.03 -14.30 20.69
#